data_AF-A0A6J1IMQ0-F1
#
_entry.id   AF-A0A6J1IMQ0-F1
#
_cell.length_a   1.000
_cell.length_b   1.000
_cell.length_c   1.000
_cell.angle_alpha   90.00
_cell.angle_beta   90.00
_cell.angle_gamma   90.00
#
_symmetry.space_group_name_H-M   'P 1'
#
loop_
_entity.id
_entity.type
_entity.pdbx_description
1 polymer ?
#
loop_
_entity_poly.entity_id
_entity_poly.type
_entity_poly.pdbx_seq_one_letter_code
_entity_poly.pdbx_strand_id
1 'polypeptide(L)'
;MPDLDGRLESGSKKRVRSESCSASSSKACREKFRRDRLNDRFLELGSILDPGRLPKTDKAAILVDAVRMVNQLRSEAWKLKESNSSLQEKI
;
A
#
# COMPACT_ATOMS: atom_id res chain seq x y z
N MET A 1 -42.69 49.44 33.24
CA MET A 1 -41.26 49.81 33.15
C MET A 1 -40.43 48.55 33.37
N PRO A 2 -39.35 48.37 32.60
CA PRO A 2 -38.78 47.10 32.08
C PRO A 2 -37.88 46.41 33.14
N ASP A 3 -37.37 45.19 32.98
CA ASP A 3 -36.28 44.71 32.10
C ASP A 3 -36.42 43.18 31.94
N LEU A 4 -36.58 42.56 30.75
CA LEU A 4 -35.61 42.28 29.69
C LEU A 4 -34.24 41.76 30.20
N ASP A 5 -34.03 40.44 30.21
CA ASP A 5 -32.94 39.73 29.48
C ASP A 5 -32.92 38.23 29.84
N GLY A 6 -32.45 37.37 28.93
CA GLY A 6 -32.14 35.96 29.21
C GLY A 6 -32.73 34.92 28.26
N ARG A 7 -32.85 35.25 26.96
CA ARG A 7 -33.21 34.29 25.91
C ARG A 7 -31.99 33.43 25.52
N LEU A 8 -32.28 32.16 25.20
CA LEU A 8 -31.55 31.21 24.31
C LEU A 8 -30.71 30.12 24.98
N GLU A 9 -31.39 29.02 25.33
CA GLU A 9 -31.22 27.71 24.66
C GLU A 9 -29.89 27.52 23.91
N SER A 10 -28.80 27.33 24.63
CA SER A 10 -27.54 26.88 24.02
C SER A 10 -27.64 25.36 23.85
N GLY A 11 -28.23 24.97 22.73
CA GLY A 11 -28.35 23.59 22.28
C GLY A 11 -26.99 22.91 22.37
N SER A 12 -26.91 21.92 23.25
CA SER A 12 -25.83 20.94 23.26
C SER A 12 -25.83 20.25 21.91
N LYS A 13 -25.05 20.78 20.96
CA LYS A 13 -24.73 20.13 19.68
C LYS A 13 -23.84 18.92 19.98
N LYS A 14 -24.41 17.91 20.66
CA LYS A 14 -23.97 16.53 20.53
C LYS A 14 -23.99 16.27 19.05
N ARG A 15 -22.80 16.16 18.46
CA ARG A 15 -22.63 15.68 17.10
C ARG A 15 -23.20 14.27 17.07
N VAL A 16 -24.49 14.17 16.76
CA VAL A 16 -25.16 12.93 16.42
C VAL A 16 -24.37 12.41 15.23
N ARG A 17 -23.45 11.49 15.51
CA ARG A 17 -22.91 10.61 14.49
C ARG A 17 -24.14 9.84 14.03
N SER A 18 -24.74 10.29 12.94
CA SER A 18 -25.74 9.50 12.24
C SER A 18 -25.07 8.18 11.90
N GLU A 19 -25.52 7.13 12.57
CA GLU A 19 -25.26 5.76 12.19
C GLU A 19 -26.06 5.49 10.92
N SER A 20 -25.52 5.92 9.79
CA SER A 20 -25.96 5.50 8.47
C SER A 20 -24.76 5.00 7.70
N CYS A 21 -24.31 3.82 8.11
CA CYS A 21 -23.59 2.89 7.26
C CYS A 21 -24.50 2.44 6.11
N SER A 22 -24.56 3.22 5.02
CA SER A 22 -24.98 2.71 3.71
C SER A 22 -24.71 3.73 2.60
N ALA A 23 -23.93 3.30 1.60
CA ALA A 23 -23.84 3.86 0.24
C ALA A 23 -22.95 5.10 -0.05
N SER A 24 -22.14 5.60 0.89
CA SER A 24 -21.06 6.53 0.55
C SER A 24 -19.89 6.33 1.52
N SER A 25 -18.92 5.49 1.13
CA SER A 25 -17.64 5.43 1.83
C SER A 25 -17.11 6.87 1.92
N SER A 26 -16.94 7.42 3.12
CA SER A 26 -16.34 8.75 3.28
C SER A 26 -15.05 8.84 2.46
N LYS A 27 -14.71 10.02 1.93
CA LYS A 27 -13.44 10.23 1.19
C LYS A 27 -12.25 9.63 1.96
N ALA A 28 -12.26 9.73 3.29
CA ALA A 28 -11.26 9.13 4.17
C ALA A 28 -11.24 7.59 4.13
N CYS A 29 -12.40 6.92 4.08
CA CYS A 29 -12.50 5.46 4.00
C CYS A 29 -11.94 4.93 2.67
N ARG A 30 -12.24 5.60 1.55
CA ARG A 30 -11.68 5.24 0.23
C ARG A 30 -10.16 5.36 0.23
N GLU A 31 -9.64 6.45 0.81
CA GLU A 31 -8.21 6.68 0.89
C GLU A 31 -7.50 5.67 1.82
N LYS A 32 -8.13 5.27 2.92
CA LYS A 32 -7.63 4.18 3.76
C LYS A 32 -7.47 2.91 2.94
N PHE A 33 -8.52 2.46 2.24
CA PHE A 33 -8.47 1.25 1.43
C PHE A 33 -7.39 1.31 0.34
N ARG A 34 -7.23 2.48 -0.31
CA ARG A 34 -6.18 2.69 -1.31
C ARG A 34 -4.77 2.53 -0.72
N ARG A 35 -4.52 3.09 0.46
CA ARG A 35 -3.23 2.97 1.16
C ARG A 35 -2.97 1.57 1.67
N ASP A 36 -3.98 0.91 2.22
CA ASP A 36 -3.89 -0.47 2.71
C ASP A 36 -3.51 -1.40 1.55
N ARG A 37 -4.24 -1.34 0.43
CA ARG A 37 -3.92 -2.12 -0.79
C ARG A 37 -2.51 -1.83 -1.30
N LEU A 38 -2.06 -0.58 -1.28
CA LEU A 38 -0.69 -0.24 -1.69
C LEU A 38 0.34 -0.86 -0.74
N ASN A 39 0.11 -0.79 0.57
CA ASN A 39 1.01 -1.35 1.56
C ASN A 39 1.10 -2.87 1.46
N ASP A 40 -0.03 -3.56 1.22
CA ASP A 40 -0.05 -5.01 1.00
C ASP A 40 0.86 -5.43 -0.16
N ARG A 41 0.86 -4.65 -1.25
CA ARG A 41 1.75 -4.89 -2.40
C ARG A 41 3.22 -4.68 -2.08
N PHE A 42 3.55 -3.71 -1.22
CA PHE A 42 4.93 -3.51 -0.75
C PHE A 42 5.38 -4.66 0.17
N LEU A 43 4.49 -5.16 1.04
CA LEU A 43 4.78 -6.29 1.91
C LEU A 43 4.99 -7.58 1.10
N GLU A 44 4.09 -7.86 0.15
CA GLU A 44 4.20 -8.98 -0.79
C GLU A 44 5.54 -8.91 -1.56
N LEU A 45 5.85 -7.76 -2.16
CA LEU A 45 7.10 -7.57 -2.88
C LEU A 45 8.32 -7.75 -1.96
N GLY A 46 8.31 -7.15 -0.77
CA GLY A 46 9.39 -7.31 0.21
C GLY A 46 9.65 -8.78 0.58
N SER A 47 8.60 -9.58 0.71
CA SER A 47 8.71 -11.02 1.01
C SER A 47 9.31 -11.84 -0.14
N ILE A 48 9.02 -11.48 -1.39
CA ILE A 48 9.58 -12.11 -2.58
C ILE A 48 11.08 -11.80 -2.72
N LEU A 49 11.47 -10.56 -2.41
CA LEU A 49 12.84 -10.10 -2.58
C LEU A 49 13.82 -10.64 -1.54
N ASP A 50 13.33 -11.03 -0.36
CA ASP A 50 14.17 -11.50 0.74
C ASP A 50 13.45 -12.57 1.58
N PRO A 51 13.29 -13.78 1.03
CA PRO A 51 12.59 -14.87 1.70
C PRO A 51 13.32 -15.24 3.00
N GLY A 52 12.64 -15.12 4.14
CA GLY A 52 13.18 -15.51 5.46
C GLY A 52 13.71 -14.36 6.31
N ARG A 53 13.75 -13.13 5.79
CA ARG A 53 14.07 -11.94 6.59
C ARG A 53 12.80 -11.30 7.15
N LEU A 54 12.95 -10.57 8.26
CA LEU A 54 11.87 -9.75 8.82
C LEU A 54 11.28 -8.82 7.74
N PRO A 55 9.96 -8.55 7.77
CA PRO A 55 9.30 -7.72 6.76
C PRO A 55 10.00 -6.38 6.59
N LYS A 56 10.51 -6.12 5.37
CA LYS A 56 11.08 -4.82 5.02
C LYS A 56 9.94 -3.79 5.01
N THR A 57 10.11 -2.68 5.71
CA THR A 57 9.13 -1.59 5.79
C THR A 57 9.56 -0.35 5.00
N ASP A 58 10.85 -0.25 4.66
CA ASP A 58 11.38 0.83 3.82
C ASP A 58 11.01 0.62 2.35
N LYS A 59 10.09 1.44 1.86
CA LYS A 59 9.57 1.39 0.50
C LYS A 59 10.63 1.71 -0.56
N ALA A 60 11.57 2.60 -0.28
CA ALA A 60 12.61 2.96 -1.24
C ALA A 60 13.58 1.78 -1.41
N ALA A 61 14.02 1.18 -0.31
CA ALA A 61 14.86 0.00 -0.32
C ALA A 61 14.21 -1.18 -1.07
N ILE A 62 12.91 -1.43 -0.84
CA ILE A 62 12.16 -2.48 -1.55
C ILE A 62 12.18 -2.25 -3.07
N LEU A 63 11.95 -1.01 -3.54
CA LEU A 63 11.96 -0.70 -4.97
C LEU A 63 13.35 -0.86 -5.58
N VAL A 64 14.39 -0.39 -4.89
CA VAL A 64 15.78 -0.54 -5.33
C VAL A 64 16.17 -2.01 -5.44
N ASP A 65 15.85 -2.81 -4.42
CA ASP A 65 16.11 -4.25 -4.41
C ASP A 65 15.35 -4.97 -5.54
N ALA A 66 14.09 -4.58 -5.81
CA ALA A 66 13.31 -5.14 -6.91
C ALA A 66 13.94 -4.88 -8.28
N VAL A 67 14.34 -3.63 -8.54
CA VAL A 67 15.00 -3.26 -9.80
C VAL A 67 16.30 -4.04 -9.96
N ARG A 68 17.11 -4.14 -8.89
CA ARG A 68 18.37 -4.90 -8.91
C ARG A 68 18.11 -6.37 -9.24
N MET A 69 17.16 -7.02 -8.56
CA MET A 69 16.85 -8.44 -8.75
C MET A 69 16.34 -8.73 -10.17
N VAL A 70 15.44 -7.90 -10.71
CA VAL A 70 14.93 -8.08 -12.08
C VAL A 70 16.05 -8.00 -13.12
N ASN A 71 16.98 -7.06 -12.96
CA ASN A 71 18.13 -6.94 -13.87
C ASN A 71 19.05 -8.16 -13.77
N GLN A 72 19.35 -8.62 -12.55
CA GLN A 72 20.15 -9.82 -12.32
C GLN A 72 19.52 -11.06 -12.98
N LEU A 73 18.24 -11.31 -12.74
CA LEU A 73 17.52 -12.46 -13.30
C LEU A 73 17.49 -12.42 -14.84
N ARG A 74 17.35 -11.23 -15.43
CA ARG A 74 17.43 -11.06 -16.89
C ARG A 74 18.81 -11.42 -17.44
N SER A 75 19.87 -10.97 -16.78
CA SER A 75 21.25 -11.31 -17.16
C SER A 75 21.53 -12.80 -16.99
N GLU A 76 21.07 -13.41 -15.90
CA GLU A 76 21.19 -14.85 -15.66
C GLU A 76 20.43 -15.66 -16.70
N ALA A 77 19.18 -15.30 -17.01
CA ALA A 77 18.39 -15.95 -18.04
C ALA A 77 19.05 -15.87 -19.42
N TRP A 78 19.65 -14.72 -19.76
CA TRP A 78 20.39 -14.57 -21.02
C TRP A 78 21.63 -15.47 -21.07
N LYS A 79 22.45 -15.51 -20.01
CA LYS A 79 23.62 -16.38 -19.91
C LYS A 79 23.25 -17.87 -19.96
N LEU A 80 22.17 -18.26 -19.29
CA LEU A 80 21.64 -19.62 -19.32
C LEU A 80 21.20 -20.01 -20.73
N LYS A 81 20.51 -19.11 -21.44
CA LYS A 81 20.09 -19.33 -22.82
C LYS A 81 21.31 -19.54 -23.73
N GLU A 82 22.32 -18.67 -23.63
CA GLU A 82 23.53 -18.77 -24.43
C GLU A 82 24.29 -20.07 -24.16
N SER A 83 24.44 -20.43 -22.88
CA SER A 83 25.10 -21.67 -22.47
C SER A 83 24.36 -22.90 -22.99
N ASN A 84 23.02 -22.89 -22.96
CA ASN A 84 22.21 -24.00 -23.47
C ASN A 84 22.30 -24.12 -24.99
N SER A 85 22.24 -23.02 -25.74
CA SER A 85 22.46 -23.03 -27.19
C SER A 85 23.83 -23.60 -27.55
N SER A 86 24.90 -23.14 -26.88
CA SER A 86 26.26 -23.64 -27.14
C SER A 86 26.43 -25.12 -26.80
N LEU A 87 25.70 -25.64 -25.80
CA LEU A 87 25.68 -27.06 -25.49
C LEU A 87 24.93 -27.86 -26.55
N GLN A 88 23.79 -27.37 -27.03
CA GLN A 88 23.02 -28.01 -28.11
C GLN A 88 23.79 -28.06 -29.43
N GLU A 89 24.59 -27.05 -29.75
CA GLU A 89 25.45 -27.05 -30.95
C GLU A 89 26.59 -28.09 -30.90
N LYS A 90 26.94 -28.58 -29.70
CA LYS A 90 28.02 -29.54 -29.48
C LYS A 90 27.54 -30.99 -29.35
N ILE A 91 26.23 -31.23 -29.49
CA ILE A 91 25.57 -32.54 -29.50
C ILE A 91 25.22 -32.90 -30.95
#